data_AF-A0A150J8A5-F1
#
_entry.id   AF-A0A150J8A5-F1
#
_cell.length_a   1.000
_cell.length_b   1.000
_cell.length_c   1.000
_cell.angle_alpha   90.00
_cell.angle_beta   90.00
_cell.angle_gamma   90.00
#
_symmetry.space_group_name_H-M   'P 1'
#
loop_
_entity.id
_entity.type
_entity.pdbx_description
1 polymer ?
#
loop_
_entity_poly.entity_id
_entity_poly.type
_entity_poly.pdbx_seq_one_letter_code
_entity_poly.pdbx_strand_id
1 'polypeptide(L)' 'MDKVTIKIPKELYENLQSMIEDTGFSSVTEFIVFVMRSLAAGGNIKSKDKLTEEEVKAIRERLKKLGYL' A
#
# COMPACT_ATOMS: atom_id res chain seq x y z
N MET A 1 19.32 7.94 -7.51
CA MET A 1 17.90 8.33 -7.40
C MET A 1 17.87 9.68 -6.74
N ASP A 2 17.53 10.70 -7.52
CA ASP A 2 17.33 12.06 -7.02
C ASP A 2 16.19 12.09 -6.00
N LYS A 3 16.41 12.77 -4.88
CA LYS A 3 15.43 12.91 -3.80
C LYS A 3 14.92 14.33 -3.79
N VAL A 4 13.61 14.49 -3.68
CA VAL A 4 12.95 15.78 -3.48
C VAL A 4 12.51 15.91 -2.02
N THR A 5 12.60 17.13 -1.47
CA THR A 5 12.11 17.42 -0.12
C THR A 5 10.72 18.03 -0.22
N ILE A 6 9.79 17.50 0.56
CA ILE A 6 8.42 18.01 0.63
C ILE A 6 8.25 18.64 2.02
N LYS A 7 7.77 19.89 2.06
CA LYS A 7 7.40 20.55 3.31
C LYS A 7 5.98 20.16 3.68
N ILE A 8 5.79 19.64 4.88
CA ILE A 8 4.47 19.37 5.47
C ILE A 8 4.36 20.05 6.83
N PRO A 9 3.14 20.39 7.29
CA PRO A 9 2.94 20.91 8.64
C PRO A 9 3.51 19.97 9.69
N LYS A 10 4.11 20.54 10.75
CA LYS A 10 4.74 19.75 11.82
C LYS A 10 3.74 18.80 12.49
N GLU A 11 2.55 19.29 12.78
CA GLU A 11 1.46 18.51 13.37
C GLU A 11 1.09 17.29 12.53
N LEU A 12 1.08 17.42 11.21
CA LEU A 12 0.81 16.29 10.31
C LEU A 12 1.93 15.24 10.38
N TYR A 13 3.19 15.67 10.46
CA TYR A 13 4.31 14.76 10.63
C TYR A 13 4.24 14.01 11.96
N GLU A 14 3.90 14.68 13.06
CA GLU A 14 3.77 14.07 14.39
C GLU A 14 2.63 13.05 14.42
N ASN A 15 1.46 13.38 13.85
CA ASN A 15 0.34 12.45 13.73
C ASN A 15 0.69 11.22 12.87
N LEU A 16 1.40 11.44 11.77
CA LEU A 16 1.88 10.34 10.91
C LEU A 16 2.92 9.48 11.62
N GLN A 17 3.78 10.08 12.45
CA GLN A 17 4.76 9.36 13.24
C GLN A 17 4.05 8.40 14.19
N SER A 18 3.07 8.87 14.97
CA SER A 18 2.28 8.00 15.84
C SER A 18 1.48 6.94 15.08
N MET A 19 0.98 7.27 13.88
CA MET A 19 0.27 6.29 13.04
C MET A 19 1.15 5.14 12.57
N ILE A 20 2.46 5.35 12.42
CA ILE A 20 3.39 4.31 11.95
C ILE A 20 4.11 3.55 13.06
N GLU A 21 3.98 3.94 14.34
CA GLU A 21 4.71 3.30 15.46
C GLU A 21 4.42 1.80 15.59
N ASP A 22 3.19 1.36 15.31
CA ASP A 22 2.78 -0.05 15.33
C ASP A 22 2.79 -0.71 13.94
N THR A 23 3.44 -0.09 12.97
CA THR A 23 3.50 -0.59 11.59
C THR A 23 4.92 -1.08 11.24
N GLY A 24 5.03 -1.80 10.12
CA GLY A 24 6.34 -2.24 9.59
C GLY A 24 7.15 -1.15 8.89
N PHE A 25 6.75 0.12 8.95
CA PHE A 25 7.46 1.22 8.29
C PHE A 25 8.60 1.73 9.16
N SER A 26 9.78 1.91 8.57
CA SER A 26 10.97 2.39 9.29
C SER A 26 11.00 3.92 9.45
N SER A 27 10.16 4.64 8.71
CA SER A 27 10.06 6.10 8.79
C SER A 27 8.78 6.65 8.18
N VAL A 28 8.40 7.87 8.59
CA VAL A 28 7.27 8.62 8.01
C VAL A 28 7.48 8.86 6.51
N THR A 29 8.73 9.10 6.09
CA THR A 29 9.06 9.27 4.66
C THR A 29 8.77 8.02 3.85
N GLU A 30 9.08 6.83 4.38
CA GLU A 30 8.80 5.56 3.71
C GLU A 30 7.30 5.34 3.53
N PHE A 31 6.53 5.62 4.58
CA PHE A 31 5.07 5.58 4.55
C PHE A 31 4.48 6.54 3.49
N ILE A 32 4.92 7.80 3.47
CA ILE A 32 4.44 8.79 2.49
C ILE A 32 4.76 8.34 1.05
N VAL A 33 5.97 7.81 0.81
CA VAL A 33 6.36 7.31 -0.51
C VAL A 33 5.51 6.11 -0.92
N PHE A 34 5.21 5.20 0.00
CA PHE A 34 4.34 4.05 -0.25
C PHE A 34 2.92 4.49 -0.64
N VAL A 35 2.33 5.40 0.13
CA VAL A 35 0.98 5.93 -0.13
C VAL A 35 0.94 6.70 -1.45
N MET A 36 1.88 7.61 -1.69
CA MET A 36 1.93 8.38 -2.93
C MET A 36 2.12 7.47 -4.16
N ARG A 37 2.93 6.42 -4.06
CA ARG A 37 3.08 5.44 -5.14
C ARG A 37 1.77 4.69 -5.41
N SER A 38 1.04 4.34 -4.36
CA SER A 38 -0.25 3.64 -4.45
C SER A 38 -1.33 4.51 -5.08
N LEU A 39 -1.37 5.80 -4.73
CA LEU A 39 -2.26 6.79 -5.35
C LEU A 39 -1.90 7.05 -6.82
N ALA A 40 -0.62 7.28 -7.12
CA ALA A 40 -0.14 7.52 -8.48
C ALA A 40 -0.34 6.31 -9.41
N ALA A 41 -0.35 5.09 -8.86
CA ALA A 41 -0.67 3.87 -9.60
C ALA A 41 -2.19 3.68 -9.86
N GLY A 42 -3.03 4.67 -9.54
CA GLY A 42 -4.47 4.66 -9.81
C GLY A 42 -5.29 3.83 -8.83
N GLY A 43 -4.88 3.77 -7.55
CA GLY A 43 -5.61 3.04 -6.51
C GLY A 43 -5.42 1.52 -6.53
N ASN A 44 -4.61 0.98 -7.44
CA ASN A 44 -4.15 -0.39 -7.35
C ASN A 44 -2.91 -0.43 -6.47
N ILE A 45 -3.10 -0.83 -5.21
CA ILE A 45 -2.07 -1.51 -4.44
C ILE A 45 -1.72 -2.78 -5.24
N LYS A 46 -0.89 -2.63 -6.28
CA LYS A 46 -0.04 -3.72 -6.75
C LYS A 46 1.02 -3.84 -5.67
N SER A 47 0.62 -4.52 -4.60
CA SER A 47 1.30 -5.69 -4.10
C SER A 47 2.54 -6.00 -4.92
N LYS A 48 3.66 -6.18 -4.23
CA LYS A 48 4.74 -7.00 -4.79
C LYS A 48 4.25 -8.41 -5.19
N ASP A 49 3.03 -8.80 -4.84
CA ASP A 49 2.27 -9.88 -5.47
C ASP A 49 1.29 -9.35 -6.52
N LYS A 50 1.76 -9.22 -7.76
CA LYS A 50 0.84 -9.43 -8.88
C LYS A 50 0.34 -10.88 -8.75
N LEU A 51 -0.86 -11.09 -8.22
CA LEU A 51 -1.55 -12.35 -8.47
C LEU A 51 -1.57 -12.53 -9.99
N THR A 52 -0.93 -13.57 -10.48
CA THR A 52 -0.98 -13.88 -11.91
C THR A 52 -2.43 -14.18 -12.31
N GLU A 53 -2.76 -14.12 -13.59
CA GLU A 53 -4.10 -14.49 -14.06
C GLU A 53 -4.52 -15.89 -13.56
N GLU A 54 -3.54 -16.76 -13.30
CA GLU A 54 -3.71 -18.09 -12.75
C GLU A 54 -4.16 -18.08 -11.28
N GLU A 55 -3.62 -17.20 -10.45
CA GLU A 55 -4.01 -17.13 -9.03
C GLU A 55 -5.39 -16.48 -8.86
N VAL A 56 -5.74 -15.50 -9.70
CA VAL A 56 -7.11 -14.96 -9.76
C VAL A 56 -8.10 -16.05 -10.17
N LYS A 57 -7.72 -16.93 -11.11
CA LYS A 57 -8.53 -18.09 -11.51
C LYS A 57 -8.68 -19.10 -10.36
N ALA A 58 -7.62 -19.37 -9.62
CA ALA A 58 -7.65 -20.27 -8.46
C ALA A 58 -8.56 -19.74 -7.33
N ILE A 59 -8.54 -18.43 -7.07
CA ILE A 59 -9.40 -17.80 -6.08
C ILE A 59 -10.87 -17.85 -6.53
N ARG A 60 -11.17 -17.58 -7.80
CA ARG A 60 -12.54 -17.70 -8.35
C ARG A 60 -13.10 -19.12 -8.24
N GLU A 61 -12.29 -20.12 -8.57
CA GLU A 61 -12.69 -21.54 -8.43
C GLU A 61 -12.93 -21.90 -6.96
N ARG A 62 -12.10 -21.40 -6.04
CA ARG A 62 -12.27 -21.61 -4.60
C ARG A 62 -13.54 -20.96 -4.06
N LEU A 63 -13.87 -19.75 -4.50
CA LEU A 63 -15.09 -19.05 -4.12
C LEU A 63 -16.35 -19.75 -4.66
N LYS A 64 -16.29 -20.27 -5.89
CA LYS A 64 -17.38 -21.06 -6.49
C LYS A 64 -17.64 -22.36 -5.73
N LYS A 65 -16.58 -23.06 -5.31
CA LYS A 65 -16.69 -24.27 -4.46
C LYS A 65 -17.29 -23.98 -3.07
N LEU A 66 -17.12 -22.76 -2.59
CA LEU A 66 -17.65 -22.32 -1.30
C LEU A 66 -19.05 -21.68 -1.41
N GLY A 67 -19.64 -21.61 -2.61
CA GLY A 67 -21.02 -21.17 -2.82
C GLY A 67 -21.25 -19.66 -2.78
N TYR A 68 -20.19 -18.87 -2.93
CA TYR A 68 -20.27 -17.40 -2.92
C TYR A 68 -20.52 -16.79 -4.32
N LEU A 69 -20.71 -17.64 -5.35
CA LEU A 69 -20.95 -17.31 -6.76
C LEU A 69 -21.98 -18.26 -7.37
#